data_AF-A0A940E8L6-F1
#
_entry.id   AF-A0A940E8L6-F1
#
_cell.length_a   1.000
_cell.length_b   1.000
_cell.length_c   1.000
_cell.angle_alpha   90.00
_cell.angle_beta   90.00
_cell.angle_gamma   90.00
#
_symmetry.space_group_name_H-M   'P 1'
#
loop_
_entity.id
_entity.type
_entity.pdbx_description
1 polymer ?
#
loop_
_entity_poly.entity_id
_entity_poly.type
_entity_poly.pdbx_seq_one_letter_code
_entity_poly.pdbx_strand_id
1 'polypeptide(L)' 'MKVDLEGHEILKCRLRLVGSSMAKIARSLGISQSSVTVVSQGYRRSHRVQREIADQLGTTPEQLFPDRYEAEEGMKTGHS' A
#
# COMPACT_ATOMS: atom_id res chain seq x y z
N MET A 1 1.26 -2.37 13.04
CA MET A 1 0.44 -1.97 11.86
C MET A 1 -1.00 -1.87 12.32
N LYS A 2 -1.67 -0.77 11.97
CA LYS A 2 -3.11 -0.61 12.21
C LYS A 2 -3.88 -1.25 11.05
N VAL A 3 -4.95 -1.97 11.37
CA VAL A 3 -5.90 -2.44 10.36
C VAL A 3 -6.74 -1.25 9.92
N ASP A 4 -6.83 -1.03 8.62
CA ASP A 4 -7.54 0.11 8.02
C ASP A 4 -8.45 -0.37 6.88
N LEU A 5 -9.70 -0.68 7.25
CA LEU A 5 -10.71 -1.15 6.30
C LEU A 5 -11.32 0.00 5.50
N GLU A 6 -11.43 1.19 6.09
CA GLU A 6 -11.94 2.38 5.41
C GLU A 6 -10.96 2.86 4.34
N GLY A 7 -9.68 3.00 4.72
CA GLY A 7 -8.61 3.29 3.77
C GLY A 7 -8.52 2.24 2.66
N HIS A 8 -8.75 0.96 2.97
CA HIS A 8 -8.86 -0.09 1.95
C HIS A 8 -9.98 0.17 0.93
N GLU A 9 -11.19 0.56 1.37
CA GLU A 9 -12.29 0.89 0.45
C GLU A 9 -11.98 2.12 -0.41
N ILE A 10 -11.42 3.18 0.19
CA ILE A 10 -10.98 4.38 -0.53
C ILE A 10 -9.94 4.01 -1.59
N LEU A 11 -8.98 3.16 -1.25
CA LEU A 11 -7.92 2.73 -2.16
C LEU A 11 -8.50 1.95 -3.35
N LYS A 12 -9.48 1.06 -3.11
CA LYS A 12 -10.21 0.39 -4.20
C LYS A 12 -10.95 1.39 -5.10
N CYS A 13 -11.62 2.39 -4.52
CA CYS A 13 -12.29 3.43 -5.29
C CYS A 13 -11.31 4.21 -6.18
N ARG A 14 -10.18 4.68 -5.61
CA ARG A 14 -9.13 5.38 -6.35
C ARG A 14 -8.57 4.55 -7.50
N LEU A 15 -8.31 3.25 -7.28
CA LEU A 15 -7.82 2.36 -8.33
C LEU A 15 -8.83 2.21 -9.47
N ARG A 16 -10.12 2.10 -9.16
CA ARG A 16 -11.17 2.02 -10.19
C ARG A 16 -11.20 3.29 -11.05
N LEU A 17 -11.04 4.47 -10.43
CA LEU A 17 -11.01 5.75 -11.15
C LEU A 17 -9.87 5.84 -12.17
N VAL A 18 -8.74 5.17 -11.93
CA VAL A 18 -7.59 5.12 -12.87
C VAL A 18 -7.57 3.86 -13.75
N GLY A 19 -8.66 3.09 -13.80
CA GLY A 19 -8.73 1.87 -14.63
C GLY A 19 -7.84 0.71 -14.13
N SER A 20 -7.55 0.69 -12.81
CA SER A 20 -6.79 -0.35 -12.14
C SER A 20 -7.64 -1.11 -11.11
N SER A 21 -7.06 -2.14 -10.49
CA SER A 21 -7.72 -2.94 -9.44
C SER A 21 -6.72 -3.79 -8.66
N MET A 22 -7.14 -4.28 -7.49
CA MET A 22 -6.38 -5.26 -6.71
C MET A 22 -6.01 -6.51 -7.55
N ALA A 23 -6.92 -6.97 -8.42
CA ALA A 23 -6.66 -8.09 -9.30
C ALA A 23 -5.61 -7.76 -10.39
N LYS A 24 -5.64 -6.54 -10.94
CA LYS A 24 -4.63 -6.08 -11.91
C LYS A 24 -3.23 -6.02 -11.27
N ILE A 25 -3.15 -5.48 -10.06
CA ILE A 25 -1.91 -5.44 -9.25
C ILE A 25 -1.42 -6.85 -8.92
N ALA A 26 -2.31 -7.75 -8.52
CA ALA A 26 -1.95 -9.13 -8.22
C ALA A 26 -1.36 -9.84 -9.46
N ARG A 27 -1.97 -9.62 -10.64
CA ARG A 27 -1.47 -10.12 -11.93
C ARG A 27 -0.12 -9.52 -12.32
N SER A 28 0.11 -8.21 -12.13
CA SER A 28 1.41 -7.60 -12.44
C SER A 28 2.53 -8.16 -11.56
N LEU A 29 2.21 -8.51 -10.31
CA LEU A 29 3.17 -9.05 -9.35
C LEU A 29 3.30 -10.58 -9.34
N GLY A 30 2.47 -11.31 -10.10
CA GLY A 30 2.44 -12.77 -10.11
C GLY A 30 2.01 -13.40 -8.78
N ILE A 31 1.13 -12.75 -8.02
CA ILE A 31 0.65 -13.22 -6.71
C ILE A 31 -0.87 -13.32 -6.66
N SER A 32 -1.42 -13.88 -5.57
CA SER A 32 -2.86 -13.91 -5.36
C SER A 32 -3.43 -12.54 -5.01
N GLN A 33 -4.67 -12.27 -5.43
CA GLN A 33 -5.39 -11.05 -5.05
C GLN A 33 -5.55 -10.92 -3.53
N SER A 34 -5.78 -12.03 -2.83
CA SER A 34 -5.88 -12.03 -1.36
C SER A 34 -4.62 -11.49 -0.69
N SER A 35 -3.42 -11.79 -1.23
CA SER A 35 -2.16 -11.23 -0.74
C SER A 35 -2.11 -9.70 -0.89
N VAL A 36 -2.69 -9.15 -1.95
CA VAL A 36 -2.81 -7.69 -2.13
C VAL A 36 -3.80 -7.10 -1.14
N THR A 37 -4.97 -7.74 -0.97
CA THR A 37 -6.03 -7.30 -0.04
C THR A 37 -5.52 -7.21 1.40
N VAL A 38 -4.86 -8.26 1.91
CA VAL A 38 -4.36 -8.26 3.30
C VAL A 38 -3.25 -7.23 3.53
N VAL A 39 -2.50 -6.84 2.49
CA VAL A 39 -1.53 -5.75 2.57
C VAL A 39 -2.21 -4.39 2.54
N SER A 40 -3.22 -4.21 1.69
CA SER A 40 -4.00 -2.97 1.61
C SER A 40 -4.74 -2.69 2.92
N GLN A 41 -5.31 -3.71 3.56
CA GLN A 41 -6.02 -3.60 4.85
C GLN A 41 -5.09 -3.45 6.07
N GLY A 42 -3.79 -3.67 5.91
CA GLY A 42 -2.83 -3.53 7.03
C GLY A 42 -2.53 -4.80 7.82
N TYR A 43 -3.07 -5.95 7.43
CA TYR A 43 -2.75 -7.25 8.06
C TYR A 43 -1.34 -7.76 7.75
N ARG A 44 -0.72 -7.30 6.65
CA ARG A 44 0.63 -7.70 6.22
C ARG A 44 1.44 -6.52 5.66
N ARG A 45 2.74 -6.51 5.93
CA ARG A 45 3.69 -5.58 5.30
C ARG A 45 4.34 -6.26 4.10
N SER A 46 4.11 -5.71 2.91
CA SER A 46 4.87 -6.06 1.70
C SER A 46 5.21 -4.78 0.96
N HIS A 47 6.48 -4.39 0.97
CA HIS A 47 6.95 -3.19 0.26
C HIS A 47 6.70 -3.30 -1.24
N ARG A 48 6.84 -4.51 -1.81
CA ARG A 48 6.59 -4.77 -3.23
C ARG A 48 5.14 -4.49 -3.61
N VAL A 49 4.19 -4.93 -2.79
CA VAL A 49 2.76 -4.67 -3.02
C VAL A 49 2.39 -3.21 -2.77
N GLN A 50 2.91 -2.60 -1.71
CA GLN A 50 2.64 -1.18 -1.43
C GLN A 50 3.15 -0.26 -2.54
N ARG A 51 4.34 -0.56 -3.06
CA ARG A 51 4.93 0.16 -4.20
C ARG A 51 4.09 0.04 -5.45
N GLU A 52 3.73 -1.17 -5.86
CA GLU A 52 2.89 -1.35 -7.05
C GLU A 52 1.53 -0.65 -6.92
N ILE A 53 0.92 -0.66 -5.73
CA ILE A 53 -0.32 0.10 -5.49
C ILE A 53 -0.07 1.62 -5.67
N ALA A 54 1.02 2.13 -5.13
CA ALA A 54 1.38 3.54 -5.22
C ALA A 54 1.70 3.96 -6.66
N ASP A 55 2.44 3.13 -7.40
CA ASP A 55 2.79 3.34 -8.81
C ASP A 55 1.53 3.42 -9.68
N GLN A 56 0.56 2.52 -9.47
CA GLN A 56 -0.73 2.54 -10.19
C GLN A 56 -1.56 3.78 -9.87
N LEU A 57 -1.35 4.42 -8.71
CA LEU A 57 -2.05 5.62 -8.26
C LEU A 57 -1.24 6.91 -8.47
N GLY A 58 -0.03 6.84 -9.02
CA GLY A 58 0.85 7.99 -9.23
C GLY A 58 1.25 8.71 -7.94
N THR A 59 1.48 7.95 -6.86
CA THR A 59 1.79 8.47 -5.50
C THR A 59 2.90 7.63 -4.87
N THR A 60 3.21 7.82 -3.59
CA THR A 60 4.21 7.01 -2.87
C THR A 60 3.60 6.10 -1.80
N PRO A 61 4.27 4.99 -1.45
CA PRO A 61 3.82 4.11 -0.35
C PRO A 61 3.65 4.83 0.99
N GLU A 62 4.46 5.84 1.27
CA GLU A 62 4.43 6.65 2.50
C GLU A 62 3.13 7.46 2.57
N GLN A 63 2.69 8.03 1.44
CA GLN A 63 1.43 8.77 1.35
C GLN A 63 0.19 7.86 1.48
N LEU A 64 0.29 6.61 1.04
CA LEU A 64 -0.81 5.64 1.12
C LEU A 64 -0.87 4.90 2.46
N PHE A 65 0.27 4.77 3.14
CA PHE A 65 0.41 3.96 4.34
C PHE A 65 1.29 4.65 5.39
N PRO A 66 0.93 5.87 5.87
CA PRO A 66 1.78 6.71 6.72
C PRO A 66 2.24 5.99 7.99
N ASP A 67 1.33 5.30 8.68
CA ASP A 67 1.60 4.48 9.88
C ASP A 67 2.75 3.45 9.72
N ARG A 68 3.14 3.12 8.48
CA ARG A 68 4.20 2.13 8.17
C ARG A 68 5.57 2.76 7.95
N TYR A 69 5.64 4.09 7.84
CA TYR A 69 6.85 4.85 7.53
C TYR A 69 7.16 5.92 8.60
N GLU A 70 6.19 6.33 9.42
CA GLU A 70 6.41 7.21 10.58
C GLU A 70 7.44 6.67 11.59
N ALA A 71 7.61 5.34 11.67
CA ALA A 71 8.61 4.72 12.56
C ALA A 71 10.06 4.80 12.04
N GLU A 72 10.28 5.13 10.76
CA GLU A 72 11.63 5.19 10.17
C GLU A 72 12.28 6.58 10.33
N GLU A 73 11.49 7.64 10.50
CA GLU A 73 12.02 9.01 10.70
C GLU A 73 12.53 9.26 12.13
N GLY A 74 12.00 8.55 13.12
CA GLY A 74 12.55 8.57 14.50
C GLY A 74 13.95 7.93 14.65
N MET A 75 14.44 7.26 13.61
CA MET A 75 15.75 6.57 13.56
C MET A 75 16.75 7.28 12.64
N LYS A 76 16.49 8.51 12.19
CA LYS A 76 17.42 9.29 11.32
C LYS A 76 17.86 10.64 11.87
N THR A 77 17.44 11.04 13.08
CA THR A 77 17.97 12.22 13.78
C THR A 77 18.87 11.78 14.92
N GLY A 78 20.06 11.32 14.59
CA GLY A 78 21.04 10.91 15.59
C GLY A 78 22.33 10.41 14.96
N HIS A 79 22.97 11.21 14.11
CA HIS A 79 24.42 11.23 13.87
C HIS A 79 24.79 12.42 12.97
N SER A 80 25.22 13.51 13.59
CA SER A 80 26.40 14.33 13.26
C SER A 80 26.46 15.51 14.21
#